data_AF-A0A381YJU6-F1
#
_entry.id   AF-A0A381YJU6-F1
#
_cell.length_a   1.000
_cell.length_b   1.000
_cell.length_c   1.000
_cell.angle_alpha   90.00
_cell.angle_beta   90.00
_cell.angle_gamma   90.00
#
_symmetry.space_group_name_H-M   'P 1'
#
loop_
_entity.id
_entity.type
_entity.pdbx_description
1 polymer ?
#
loop_
_entity_poly.entity_id
_entity_poly.type
_entity_poly.pdbx_seq_one_letter_code
_entity_poly.pdbx_strand_id
1 'polypeptide(L)'
;MSLLRLLMFVFVSAATLAACAGDSEPPAPMANAEISPVTAVNPVTGEGLPNPTSQRIGSWATLPEGREWGSTAGLDIDPTDGHVWGYERCGSGSAGGPGVNCDSNPVDPIFKFDRNTGE
;
A
#
# COMPACT_ATOMS: atom_id res chain seq x y z
N MET A 1 -52.90 -35.51 46.11
CA MET A 1 -51.90 -34.88 45.22
C MET A 1 -50.72 -34.50 46.09
N SER A 2 -49.60 -35.23 45.94
CA SER A 2 -48.58 -35.37 46.99
C SER A 2 -47.79 -34.07 47.19
N LEU A 3 -47.73 -33.62 48.45
CA LEU A 3 -46.93 -32.48 48.97
C LEU A 3 -45.47 -32.53 48.50
N LEU A 4 -44.97 -33.73 48.22
CA LEU A 4 -43.63 -34.02 47.70
C LEU A 4 -43.38 -33.43 46.30
N ARG A 5 -44.42 -33.31 45.47
CA ARG A 5 -44.32 -32.70 44.14
C ARG A 5 -44.29 -31.17 44.22
N LEU A 6 -45.00 -30.58 45.18
CA LEU A 6 -45.00 -29.12 45.37
C LEU A 6 -43.66 -28.62 45.94
N LEU A 7 -43.04 -29.38 46.84
CA LEU A 7 -41.72 -29.07 47.42
C LEU A 7 -40.60 -29.11 46.38
N MET A 8 -40.62 -30.04 45.42
CA MET A 8 -39.62 -30.10 44.35
C MET A 8 -39.69 -28.91 43.39
N PHE A 9 -40.87 -28.34 43.13
CA PHE A 9 -41.01 -27.16 42.27
C PHE A 9 -40.48 -25.86 42.92
N VAL A 10 -40.57 -25.75 44.25
CA VAL A 10 -40.09 -24.56 44.98
C VAL A 10 -38.56 -24.53 45.05
N PHE A 11 -37.90 -25.68 45.23
CA PHE A 11 -36.43 -25.74 45.27
C PHE A 11 -35.77 -25.47 43.91
N VAL A 12 -36.40 -25.85 42.79
CA VAL A 12 -35.86 -25.58 41.45
C VAL A 12 -35.95 -24.08 41.08
N SER A 13 -36.91 -23.35 41.65
CA SER A 13 -37.13 -21.93 41.34
C SER A 13 -36.20 -20.97 42.12
N ALA A 14 -35.57 -21.42 43.21
CA ALA A 14 -34.68 -20.56 44.01
C ALA A 14 -33.22 -20.56 43.52
N ALA A 15 -32.81 -21.52 42.69
CA ALA A 15 -31.42 -21.66 42.25
C ALA A 15 -31.07 -20.87 40.98
N THR A 16 -32.03 -20.21 40.32
CA THR A 16 -31.81 -19.53 39.03
C THR A 16 -31.62 -18.01 39.12
N LEU A 17 -31.67 -17.41 40.32
CA LEU A 17 -31.53 -15.96 40.51
C LEU A 17 -30.15 -15.47 40.96
N ALA A 18 -29.10 -16.31 40.92
CA ALA A 18 -27.75 -15.95 41.38
C ALA A 18 -26.66 -15.89 40.29
N ALA A 19 -27.01 -15.86 39.00
CA ALA A 19 -26.04 -15.93 37.91
C ALA A 19 -25.75 -14.61 37.16
N CYS A 20 -26.31 -13.48 37.60
CA CYS A 20 -26.05 -12.17 37.00
C CYS A 20 -25.43 -11.19 38.00
N ALA A 21 -24.41 -11.63 38.74
CA ALA A 21 -23.41 -10.73 39.30
C ALA A 21 -22.11 -11.02 38.55
N GLY A 22 -22.02 -10.53 37.31
CA GLY A 22 -20.71 -10.35 36.71
C GLY A 22 -20.00 -9.28 37.52
N ASP A 23 -18.96 -9.66 38.25
CA ASP A 23 -18.03 -8.69 38.83
C ASP A 23 -17.51 -7.82 37.68
N SER A 24 -17.92 -6.56 37.67
CA SER A 24 -17.38 -5.53 36.80
C SER A 24 -15.95 -5.27 37.25
N GLU A 25 -15.01 -6.10 36.80
CA GLU A 25 -13.60 -5.81 36.96
C GLU A 25 -13.34 -4.47 36.25
N PRO A 26 -12.74 -3.47 36.92
CA PRO A 26 -12.39 -2.23 36.26
C PRO A 26 -11.53 -2.57 35.04
N PRO A 27 -11.74 -1.90 33.88
CA PRO A 27 -10.93 -2.17 32.71
C PRO A 27 -9.47 -2.04 33.12
N ALA A 28 -8.69 -3.10 32.91
CA ALA A 28 -7.26 -3.06 33.13
C ALA A 28 -6.71 -1.79 32.47
N PRO A 29 -5.85 -1.00 33.15
CA PRO A 29 -5.27 0.16 32.51
C PRO A 29 -4.60 -0.34 31.24
N MET A 30 -5.09 0.13 30.08
CA MET A 30 -4.46 -0.20 28.82
C MET A 30 -3.02 0.25 28.96
N ALA A 31 -2.09 -0.71 28.97
CA ALA A 31 -0.69 -0.38 28.93
C ALA A 31 -0.50 0.46 27.67
N ASN A 32 -0.19 1.74 27.85
CA ASN A 32 0.30 2.57 26.78
C ASN A 32 1.60 1.90 26.35
N ALA A 33 1.54 1.08 25.31
CA ALA A 33 2.73 0.54 24.69
C ALA A 33 3.49 1.75 24.17
N GLU A 34 4.50 2.18 24.94
CA GLU A 34 5.40 3.23 24.52
C GLU A 34 6.05 2.75 23.23
N ILE A 35 5.68 3.39 22.13
CA ILE A 35 6.26 3.16 20.83
C ILE A 35 7.72 3.60 20.95
N SER A 36 8.62 2.64 21.18
CA SER A 36 10.05 2.88 21.07
C SER A 36 10.33 3.49 19.69
N PRO A 37 11.00 4.65 19.60
CA PRO A 37 11.11 5.44 18.35
C PRO A 37 12.02 4.82 17.29
N VAL A 38 12.34 3.52 17.39
CA VAL A 38 13.26 2.82 16.49
C VAL A 38 12.53 1.94 15.45
N THR A 39 11.20 1.81 15.53
CA THR A 39 10.44 0.85 14.66
C THR A 39 9.16 1.40 14.03
N ALA A 40 8.94 2.71 14.01
CA ALA A 40 7.82 3.28 13.27
C ALA A 40 8.17 3.35 11.77
N VAL A 41 7.89 2.27 11.03
CA VAL A 41 7.98 2.26 9.56
C VAL A 41 6.86 3.11 8.97
N ASN A 42 7.18 3.98 8.01
CA ASN A 42 6.20 4.75 7.26
C ASN A 42 5.99 4.13 5.87
N PRO A 43 4.88 3.41 5.63
CA PRO A 43 4.64 2.77 4.33
C PRO A 43 4.30 3.75 3.21
N VAL A 44 3.92 5.00 3.53
CA VAL A 44 3.59 6.02 2.52
C VAL A 44 4.87 6.67 1.99
N THR A 45 5.81 7.00 2.87
CA THR A 45 7.09 7.64 2.49
C THR A 45 8.22 6.65 2.26
N GLY A 46 8.10 5.42 2.77
CA GLY A 46 9.17 4.42 2.80
C GLY A 46 10.20 4.64 3.93
N GLU A 47 9.99 5.61 4.82
CA GLU A 47 10.89 5.88 5.93
C GLU A 47 10.95 4.68 6.88
N GLY A 48 12.17 4.28 7.28
CA GLY A 48 12.40 3.08 8.09
C GLY A 48 12.41 1.76 7.31
N LEU A 49 12.22 1.75 5.98
CA LEU A 49 12.42 0.56 5.13
C LEU A 49 13.83 0.53 4.53
N PRO A 50 14.45 -0.66 4.38
CA PRO A 50 15.72 -0.78 3.66
C PRO A 50 15.53 -0.44 2.18
N ASN A 51 16.38 0.44 1.64
CA ASN A 51 16.44 0.76 0.22
C ASN A 51 17.87 0.50 -0.31
N PRO A 52 18.14 -0.67 -0.91
CA PRO A 52 19.46 -0.98 -1.47
C PRO A 52 19.82 -0.11 -2.69
N THR A 53 18.84 0.59 -3.27
CA THR A 53 18.98 1.48 -4.44
C THR A 53 18.58 2.91 -4.08
N SER A 54 19.24 3.48 -3.07
CA SER A 54 18.93 4.83 -2.55
C SER A 54 19.45 5.97 -3.42
N GLN A 55 20.42 5.69 -4.29
CA GLN A 55 20.95 6.66 -5.23
C GLN A 55 19.99 6.83 -6.41
N ARG A 56 19.40 8.01 -6.51
CA ARG A 56 18.61 8.42 -7.67
C ARG A 56 19.50 9.17 -8.65
N ILE A 57 19.56 8.70 -9.89
CA ILE A 57 20.16 9.42 -11.01
C ILE A 57 19.04 10.26 -11.65
N GLY A 58 19.13 11.58 -11.51
CA GLY A 58 18.21 12.50 -12.18
C GLY A 58 18.57 12.67 -13.65
N SER A 59 17.56 12.85 -14.51
CA SER A 59 17.72 13.22 -15.93
C SER A 59 18.77 12.38 -16.69
N TRP A 60 18.80 11.07 -16.44
CA TRP A 60 19.82 10.18 -16.99
C TRP A 60 19.69 9.99 -18.51
N ALA A 61 18.46 10.08 -19.06
CA ALA A 61 18.16 9.94 -20.47
C ALA A 61 17.31 11.10 -20.98
N THR A 62 17.52 11.47 -22.25
CA THR A 62 16.72 12.48 -22.95
C THR A 62 15.97 11.83 -24.10
N LEU A 63 14.72 12.23 -24.33
CA LEU A 63 14.00 11.73 -25.48
C LEU A 63 14.62 12.27 -26.79
N PRO A 64 14.63 11.48 -27.86
CA PRO A 64 15.03 11.95 -29.18
C PRO A 64 14.27 13.23 -29.58
N GLU A 65 14.92 14.03 -30.44
CA GLU A 65 14.38 15.30 -30.96
C GLU A 65 14.21 16.39 -29.89
N GLY A 66 14.82 16.23 -28.72
CA GLY A 66 14.78 17.22 -27.64
C GLY A 66 13.42 17.30 -26.94
N ARG A 67 12.61 16.25 -27.03
CA ARG A 67 11.31 16.19 -26.35
C ARG A 67 11.48 16.07 -24.85
N GLU A 68 10.50 16.61 -24.11
CA GLU A 68 10.40 16.42 -22.67
C GLU A 68 9.66 15.13 -22.34
N TRP A 69 10.07 14.49 -21.24
CA TRP A 69 9.39 13.32 -20.72
C TRP A 69 7.98 13.67 -20.24
N GLY A 70 6.96 12.98 -20.79
CA GLY A 70 5.58 13.07 -20.35
C GLY A 70 5.23 12.02 -19.28
N SER A 71 4.03 11.45 -19.39
CA SER A 71 3.60 10.37 -18.50
C SER A 71 4.23 9.05 -18.95
N THR A 72 5.32 8.63 -18.30
CA THR A 72 5.97 7.35 -18.61
C THR A 72 5.07 6.19 -18.16
N ALA A 73 4.71 5.29 -19.07
CA ALA A 73 3.93 4.09 -18.78
C ALA A 73 4.72 3.04 -18.00
N GLY A 74 6.03 3.00 -18.22
CA GLY A 74 6.94 2.08 -17.56
C GLY A 74 8.36 2.20 -18.10
N LEU A 75 9.28 1.62 -17.34
CA LEU A 75 10.65 1.34 -17.74
C LEU A 75 10.91 -0.15 -17.49
N ASP A 76 11.66 -0.80 -18.36
CA ASP A 76 12.09 -2.19 -18.19
C ASP A 76 13.56 -2.36 -18.56
N ILE A 77 14.19 -3.43 -18.06
CA ILE A 77 15.59 -3.75 -18.36
C ILE A 77 15.62 -4.85 -19.41
N ASP A 78 16.28 -4.58 -20.53
CA ASP A 78 16.50 -5.58 -21.56
C ASP A 78 17.31 -6.75 -20.99
N PRO A 79 16.80 -8.00 -21.05
CA PRO A 79 17.49 -9.15 -20.47
C PRO A 79 18.72 -9.60 -21.27
N THR A 80 18.91 -9.09 -22.50
CA THR A 80 19.99 -9.50 -23.39
C THR A 80 21.25 -8.63 -23.25
N ASP A 81 21.09 -7.32 -23.09
CA ASP A 81 22.20 -6.36 -23.01
C ASP A 81 22.13 -5.43 -21.79
N GLY A 82 21.04 -5.46 -21.02
CA GLY A 82 20.87 -4.64 -19.82
C GLY A 82 20.53 -3.17 -20.10
N HIS A 83 20.36 -2.78 -21.37
CA HIS A 83 19.85 -1.46 -21.74
C HIS A 83 18.41 -1.27 -21.28
N VAL A 84 17.96 -0.03 -21.24
CA VAL A 84 16.66 0.31 -20.63
C VAL A 84 15.65 0.55 -21.74
N TRP A 85 14.53 -0.17 -21.68
CA TRP A 85 13.35 0.09 -22.48
C TRP A 85 12.47 1.13 -21.79
N GLY A 86 12.11 2.20 -22.50
CA GLY A 86 11.19 3.23 -22.04
C GLY A 86 9.90 3.24 -22.83
N TYR A 87 8.76 3.23 -22.12
CA TYR A 87 7.43 3.32 -22.71
C TYR A 87 6.84 4.70 -22.38
N GLU A 88 6.95 5.63 -23.32
CA GLU A 88 6.52 7.02 -23.14
C GLU A 88 5.11 7.18 -23.71
N ARG A 89 4.14 7.51 -22.84
CA ARG A 89 2.78 7.76 -23.31
C ARG A 89 2.65 9.20 -23.77
N CYS A 90 2.72 9.32 -25.09
CA CYS A 90 1.96 10.28 -25.85
C CYS A 90 2.47 11.72 -25.66
N GLY A 91 3.73 11.91 -25.23
CA GLY A 91 4.45 13.19 -25.23
C GLY A 91 3.72 14.35 -24.56
N SER A 92 2.72 14.03 -23.73
CA SER A 92 1.71 14.94 -23.22
C SER A 92 1.64 14.77 -21.71
N GLY A 93 1.77 15.89 -20.99
CA GLY A 93 1.61 15.90 -19.55
C GLY A 93 0.24 15.35 -19.16
N SER A 94 0.20 14.52 -18.11
CA SER A 94 -1.00 13.89 -17.55
C SER A 94 -1.82 13.03 -18.52
N ALA A 95 -1.50 11.73 -18.60
CA ALA A 95 -2.37 10.67 -19.13
C ALA A 95 -3.12 10.97 -20.46
N GLY A 96 -2.52 11.77 -21.36
CA GLY A 96 -3.19 12.26 -22.57
C GLY A 96 -3.99 13.53 -22.34
N GLY A 97 -3.31 14.63 -21.97
CA GLY A 97 -3.92 15.96 -21.85
C GLY A 97 -4.63 16.39 -23.14
N PRO A 98 -5.52 17.41 -23.07
CA PRO A 98 -6.42 17.76 -24.17
C PRO A 98 -5.68 17.98 -25.49
N GLY A 99 -6.03 17.19 -26.51
CA GLY A 99 -5.52 17.35 -27.88
C GLY A 99 -4.32 16.47 -28.24
N VAL A 100 -3.75 15.72 -27.29
CA VAL A 100 -2.72 14.71 -27.59
C VAL A 100 -3.13 13.38 -26.97
N ASN A 101 -3.69 12.54 -27.81
CA ASN A 101 -4.10 11.19 -27.44
C ASN A 101 -3.15 10.18 -28.07
N CYS A 102 -3.16 8.97 -27.54
CA CYS A 102 -2.27 7.90 -28.00
C CYS A 102 -2.64 7.34 -29.39
N ASP A 103 -3.85 7.61 -29.87
CA ASP A 103 -4.33 7.26 -31.21
C ASP A 103 -3.93 8.28 -32.29
N SER A 104 -3.63 9.52 -31.91
CA SER A 104 -3.37 10.63 -32.85
C SER A 104 -1.95 11.20 -32.76
N ASN A 105 -1.14 10.77 -31.78
CA ASN A 105 0.21 11.28 -31.61
C ASN A 105 1.18 10.62 -32.61
N PRO A 106 1.85 11.39 -33.50
CA PRO A 106 2.76 10.84 -34.50
C PRO A 106 4.17 10.51 -33.98
N VAL A 107 4.46 10.69 -32.67
CA VAL A 107 5.78 10.40 -32.11
C VAL A 107 5.92 8.93 -31.71
N ASP A 108 7.14 8.40 -31.80
CA ASP A 108 7.43 7.06 -31.33
C ASP A 108 7.18 6.95 -29.81
N PRO A 109 6.53 5.87 -29.32
CA PRO A 109 6.25 5.70 -27.90
C PRO A 109 7.21 4.75 -27.18
N ILE A 110 8.08 4.04 -27.91
CA ILE A 110 8.99 3.03 -27.38
C ILE A 110 10.43 3.41 -27.71
N PHE A 111 11.26 3.49 -26.68
CA PHE A 111 12.66 3.86 -26.78
C PHE A 111 13.53 2.81 -26.11
N LYS A 112 14.74 2.63 -26.64
CA LYS A 112 15.79 1.88 -25.97
C LYS A 112 16.96 2.83 -25.71
N PHE A 113 17.45 2.85 -24.49
CA PHE A 113 18.53 3.73 -24.06
C PHE A 113 19.71 2.94 -23.54
N ASP A 114 20.92 3.42 -23.80
CA ASP A 114 22.10 2.92 -23.10
C ASP A 114 21.95 3.16 -21.59
N ARG A 115 22.26 2.14 -20.79
CA ARG A 115 22.01 2.16 -19.34
C ARG A 115 22.94 3.09 -18.56
N ASN A 116 24.05 3.50 -19.16
CA ASN A 116 25.09 4.31 -18.56
C ASN A 116 25.05 5.74 -19.10
N THR A 117 24.76 5.93 -20.38
CA THR A 117 24.79 7.25 -21.04
C THR A 117 23.42 7.84 -21.27
N GLY A 118 22.37 7.02 -21.37
CA GLY A 118 21.01 7.46 -21.65
C GLY A 118 20.79 7.96 -23.09
N GLU A 119 21.69 7.62 -24.00
CA GLU A 119 21.57 7.84 -25.45
C GLU A 119 20.75 6.74 -26.13
#